data_AF-A0A920B8M0-F1
#
_entry.id   AF-A0A920B8M0-F1
#
_cell.length_a   1.000
_cell.length_b   1.000
_cell.length_c   1.000
_cell.angle_alpha   90.00
_cell.angle_beta   90.00
_cell.angle_gamma   90.00
#
_symmetry.space_group_name_H-M   'P 1'
#
loop_
_entity.id
_entity.type
_entity.pdbx_description
1 polymer ?
#
loop_
_entity_poly.entity_id
_entity_poly.type
_entity_poly.pdbx_seq_one_letter_code
_entity_poly.pdbx_strand_id
1 'polypeptide(L)'
;MIKATSDKEKYYYKIGELEKITGISASKIRYWTNNHESLKNQLRSTEGYTHKLYHHNAIEIIINLNKFKNVSKISSNYNNIDQKLAGKINRQVEIVNKLKLIKSKIEKLINTP
;
A
#
# COMPACT_ATOMS: atom_id res chain seq x y z
N MET A 1 19.05 -39.02 -24.12
CA MET A 1 18.41 -37.99 -24.97
C MET A 1 17.79 -36.96 -24.04
N ILE A 2 18.55 -35.90 -23.72
CA ILE A 2 18.06 -34.82 -22.87
C ILE A 2 17.02 -34.05 -23.69
N LYS A 3 15.74 -34.16 -23.33
CA LYS A 3 14.69 -33.30 -23.88
C LYS A 3 15.02 -31.89 -23.42
N ALA A 4 15.63 -31.09 -24.30
CA ALA A 4 15.56 -29.65 -24.20
C ALA A 4 14.08 -29.27 -24.31
N THR A 5 13.43 -29.01 -23.18
CA THR A 5 12.18 -28.26 -23.18
C THR A 5 12.53 -26.90 -23.74
N SER A 6 12.17 -26.69 -25.00
CA SER A 6 12.10 -25.38 -25.62
C SER A 6 11.09 -24.56 -24.80
N ASP A 7 11.56 -23.95 -23.71
CA ASP A 7 10.87 -22.89 -22.97
C ASP A 7 10.73 -21.68 -23.90
N LYS A 8 9.80 -21.78 -24.85
CA LYS A 8 9.30 -20.60 -25.54
C LYS A 8 8.51 -19.83 -24.50
N GLU A 9 9.15 -18.85 -23.86
CA GLU A 9 8.48 -17.90 -22.99
C GLU A 9 7.24 -17.38 -23.73
N LYS A 10 6.08 -17.63 -23.15
CA LYS A 10 4.82 -17.17 -23.70
C LYS A 10 4.82 -15.65 -23.66
N TYR A 11 4.77 -15.00 -24.82
CA TYR A 11 4.86 -13.55 -24.93
C TYR A 11 3.59 -12.80 -24.48
N TYR A 12 2.43 -13.45 -24.52
CA TYR A 12 1.14 -12.82 -24.24
C TYR A 12 0.25 -13.66 -23.32
N TYR A 13 -0.38 -13.00 -22.35
CA TYR A 13 -1.19 -13.62 -21.31
C TYR A 13 -2.61 -13.07 -21.31
N LYS A 14 -3.59 -13.94 -21.07
CA LYS A 14 -4.95 -13.53 -20.71
C LYS A 14 -4.97 -13.00 -19.28
N ILE A 15 -5.96 -12.18 -18.96
CA ILE A 15 -6.08 -11.61 -17.61
C ILE A 15 -6.20 -12.67 -16.49
N GLY A 16 -6.87 -13.79 -16.76
CA GLY A 16 -6.96 -14.90 -15.80
C GLY A 16 -5.64 -15.65 -15.61
N GLU A 17 -4.71 -15.57 -16.57
CA GLU A 17 -3.36 -16.10 -16.42
C GLU A 17 -2.50 -15.14 -15.59
N LEU A 18 -2.62 -13.83 -15.84
CA LEU A 18 -1.96 -12.82 -15.02
C LEU A 18 -2.41 -12.90 -13.55
N GLU A 19 -3.69 -13.16 -13.29
CA GLU A 19 -4.21 -13.37 -11.94
C GLU A 19 -3.52 -14.55 -11.22
N LYS A 20 -3.36 -15.67 -11.92
CA LYS A 20 -2.66 -16.85 -11.39
C LYS A 20 -1.17 -16.58 -11.14
N ILE A 21 -0.50 -15.86 -12.04
CA ILE A 21 0.93 -15.57 -11.96
C ILE A 21 1.24 -14.54 -10.86
N THR A 22 0.45 -13.47 -10.80
CA THR A 22 0.73 -12.32 -9.93
C THR A 22 0.02 -12.39 -8.58
N GLY A 23 -0.96 -13.29 -8.42
CA GLY A 23 -1.81 -13.38 -7.23
C GLY A 23 -2.77 -12.20 -7.08
N ILE A 24 -2.92 -11.36 -8.11
CA ILE A 24 -3.74 -10.14 -8.06
C ILE A 24 -5.01 -10.34 -8.87
N SER A 25 -6.15 -10.06 -8.25
CA SER A 25 -7.45 -10.31 -8.87
C SER A 25 -7.60 -9.66 -10.24
N ALA A 26 -8.26 -10.33 -11.18
CA ALA A 26 -8.49 -9.81 -12.53
C ALA A 26 -9.20 -8.44 -12.52
N SER A 27 -10.12 -8.20 -11.58
CA SER A 27 -10.80 -6.91 -11.45
C SER A 27 -9.86 -5.76 -11.09
N LYS A 28 -8.89 -6.02 -10.21
CA LYS A 28 -7.85 -5.04 -9.83
C LYS A 28 -6.87 -4.79 -10.99
N ILE A 29 -6.50 -5.83 -11.74
CA ILE A 29 -5.69 -5.68 -12.96
C ILE A 29 -6.43 -4.84 -14.00
N ARG A 30 -7.75 -5.07 -14.23
CA ARG A 30 -8.57 -4.24 -15.12
C ARG A 30 -8.58 -2.78 -14.71
N TYR A 31 -8.82 -2.52 -13.43
CA TYR A 31 -8.80 -1.17 -12.88
C TYR A 31 -7.44 -0.51 -13.17
N TRP A 32 -6.33 -1.17 -12.88
CA TRP A 32 -5.01 -0.62 -13.15
C TRP A 32 -4.70 -0.42 -14.62
N THR A 33 -5.17 -1.32 -15.49
CA THR A 33 -5.01 -1.19 -16.94
C THR A 33 -5.65 0.10 -17.47
N ASN A 34 -6.75 0.54 -16.85
CA ASN A 34 -7.43 1.78 -17.24
C ASN A 34 -6.79 3.05 -16.65
N ASN A 35 -6.10 2.93 -15.51
CA ASN A 35 -5.60 4.07 -14.73
C ASN A 35 -4.08 4.26 -14.80
N HIS A 36 -3.33 3.29 -15.32
CA HIS A 36 -1.87 3.34 -15.42
C HIS A 36 -1.45 3.08 -16.86
N GLU A 37 -0.92 4.11 -17.51
CA GLU A 37 -0.49 4.06 -18.91
C GLU A 37 0.58 3.00 -19.18
N SER A 38 1.51 2.81 -18.24
CA SER A 38 2.54 1.76 -18.33
C SER A 38 1.95 0.36 -18.52
N LEU A 39 0.86 0.05 -17.83
CA LEU A 39 0.15 -1.23 -17.95
C LEU A 39 -0.78 -1.25 -19.17
N LYS A 40 -1.44 -0.13 -19.48
CA LYS A 40 -2.28 0.02 -20.67
C LYS A 40 -1.49 -0.27 -21.95
N ASN A 41 -0.26 0.21 -22.03
CA ASN A 41 0.62 0.05 -23.20
C ASN A 41 1.12 -1.39 -23.38
N GLN A 42 0.89 -2.28 -22.41
CA GLN A 42 1.17 -3.71 -22.56
C GLN A 42 0.00 -4.48 -23.16
N LEU A 43 -1.16 -3.84 -23.39
CA LEU A 43 -2.26 -4.47 -24.11
C LEU A 43 -1.91 -4.59 -25.59
N ARG A 44 -2.12 -5.78 -26.14
CA ARG A 44 -2.01 -5.99 -27.57
C ARG A 44 -3.10 -5.20 -28.29
N SER A 45 -2.70 -4.25 -29.12
CA SER A 45 -3.59 -3.59 -30.08
C SER A 45 -3.85 -4.57 -31.22
N THR A 46 -5.00 -5.24 -31.24
CA THR A 46 -5.42 -6.02 -32.41
C THR A 46 -6.92 -5.92 -32.55
N GLU A 47 -7.35 -5.42 -33.70
CA GLU A 47 -8.75 -5.47 -34.11
C GLU A 47 -9.16 -6.93 -34.31
N GLY A 48 -10.35 -7.31 -33.85
CA GLY A 48 -10.90 -8.65 -34.05
C GLY A 48 -10.63 -9.70 -32.97
N TYR A 49 -9.85 -9.40 -31.91
CA TYR A 49 -9.72 -10.31 -30.77
C TYR A 49 -10.79 -10.05 -29.70
N THR A 50 -11.54 -11.09 -29.34
CA THR A 50 -12.56 -11.06 -28.28
C THR A 50 -11.97 -10.89 -26.88
N HIS A 51 -10.68 -11.19 -26.70
CA HIS A 51 -10.01 -11.14 -25.41
C HIS A 51 -8.79 -10.23 -25.42
N LYS A 52 -8.69 -9.37 -24.40
CA LYS A 52 -7.50 -8.56 -24.13
C LYS A 52 -6.33 -9.47 -23.75
N LEU A 53 -5.22 -9.31 -24.47
CA LEU A 53 -3.96 -10.00 -24.23
C LEU A 53 -2.91 -8.99 -23.75
N TYR A 54 -2.16 -9.39 -22.73
CA TYR A 54 -1.13 -8.58 -22.11
C TYR A 54 0.25 -9.14 -22.43
N HIS A 55 1.18 -8.28 -22.85
CA HIS A 55 2.58 -8.66 -23.03
C HIS A 55 3.19 -9.16 -21.71
N HIS A 56 4.20 -10.04 -21.76
CA HIS A 56 4.84 -10.60 -20.55
C HIS A 56 5.36 -9.52 -19.59
N ASN A 57 5.82 -8.37 -20.12
CA ASN A 57 6.21 -7.19 -19.33
C ASN A 57 5.12 -6.67 -18.38
N ALA A 58 3.84 -6.95 -18.66
CA ALA A 58 2.74 -6.59 -17.77
C ALA A 58 2.86 -7.22 -16.39
N ILE A 59 3.47 -8.41 -16.28
CA ILE A 59 3.65 -9.15 -15.03
C ILE A 59 4.44 -8.30 -14.03
N GLU A 60 5.61 -7.80 -14.46
CA GLU A 60 6.47 -6.98 -13.61
C GLU A 60 5.80 -5.66 -13.21
N ILE A 61 5.14 -4.98 -14.16
CA ILE A 61 4.41 -3.74 -13.90
C ILE A 61 3.32 -3.96 -12.85
N ILE A 62 2.55 -5.04 -12.97
CA ILE A 62 1.48 -5.41 -12.02
C ILE A 62 2.06 -5.67 -10.62
N ILE A 63 3.18 -6.40 -10.53
CA ILE A 63 3.86 -6.68 -9.25
C ILE A 63 4.33 -5.38 -8.60
N ASN A 64 4.93 -4.47 -9.38
CA ASN A 64 5.43 -3.20 -8.88
C ASN A 64 4.30 -2.29 -8.39
N LEU A 65 3.19 -2.19 -9.14
CA LEU A 65 1.99 -1.45 -8.70
C LEU A 65 1.45 -1.97 -7.36
N ASN A 66 1.51 -3.29 -7.12
CA ASN A 66 1.08 -3.87 -5.86
C ASN A 66 2.03 -3.54 -4.70
N LYS A 67 3.35 -3.57 -4.93
CA LYS A 67 4.36 -3.20 -3.93
C LYS A 67 4.19 -1.75 -3.47
N PHE A 68 4.10 -0.78 -4.38
CA PHE A 68 3.99 0.64 -4.03
C PHE A 68 2.71 0.97 -3.25
N LYS A 69 1.57 0.34 -3.58
CA LYS A 69 0.32 0.51 -2.83
C LYS A 69 0.38 -0.07 -1.41
N ASN A 70 1.17 -1.13 -1.20
CA ASN A 70 1.34 -1.70 0.13
C ASN A 70 2.27 -0.84 0.98
N VAL A 71 3.34 -0.30 0.40
CA VAL A 71 4.25 0.64 1.08
C VAL A 71 3.51 1.92 1.50
N SER A 72 2.67 2.50 0.64
CA SER A 72 1.90 3.71 0.98
C SER A 72 0.83 3.48 2.05
N LYS A 73 0.22 2.29 2.11
CA LYS A 73 -0.68 1.92 3.20
C LYS A 73 0.07 1.80 4.54
N ILE A 74 1.26 1.21 4.52
CA ILE A 74 2.09 1.05 5.72
C ILE A 74 2.47 2.44 6.26
N SER A 75 2.95 3.35 5.43
CA SER A 75 3.32 4.71 5.88
C SER A 75 2.13 5.50 6.43
N SER A 76 0.93 5.39 5.83
CA SER A 76 -0.27 6.05 6.36
C SER A 76 -0.70 5.54 7.74
N ASN A 77 -0.46 4.25 8.03
CA ASN A 77 -0.79 3.67 9.32
C ASN A 77 0.19 4.12 10.41
N TYR A 78 1.48 4.25 10.10
CA TYR A 78 2.46 4.78 11.04
C TYR A 78 2.11 6.21 11.48
N ASN A 79 1.78 7.11 10.54
CA ASN A 79 1.39 8.48 10.86
C ASN A 79 0.17 8.56 11.82
N ASN A 80 -0.81 7.67 11.63
CA ASN A 80 -1.98 7.59 12.51
C ASN A 80 -1.65 7.05 13.92
N ILE A 81 -0.70 6.12 14.02
CA ILE A 81 -0.24 5.58 15.30
C ILE A 81 0.52 6.66 16.07
N ASP A 82 1.41 7.39 15.41
CA ASP A 82 2.22 8.45 16.01
C ASP A 82 1.35 9.61 16.53
N GLN A 83 0.33 10.01 15.77
CA GLN A 83 -0.62 11.03 16.21
C GLN A 83 -1.43 10.60 17.44
N LYS A 84 -1.89 9.34 17.49
CA LYS A 84 -2.61 8.80 18.66
C LYS A 84 -1.71 8.73 19.89
N LEU A 85 -0.44 8.34 19.70
CA LEU A 85 0.54 8.27 20.79
C LEU A 85 0.88 9.66 21.32
N ALA A 86 1.13 10.62 20.43
CA ALA A 86 1.38 12.02 20.78
C ALA A 86 0.19 12.63 21.57
N GLY A 87 -1.04 12.36 21.14
CA GLY A 87 -2.24 12.81 21.85
C GLY A 87 -2.35 12.25 23.28
N LYS A 88 -1.96 10.99 23.51
CA LYS A 88 -1.93 10.39 24.85
C LYS A 88 -0.86 11.02 25.74
N ILE A 89 0.34 11.24 25.21
CA ILE A 89 1.45 11.88 25.93
C ILE A 89 1.07 13.30 26.34
N ASN A 90 0.52 14.09 25.42
CA ASN A 90 0.11 15.47 25.71
C ASN A 90 -0.93 15.55 26.84
N ARG A 91 -1.91 14.64 26.87
CA ARG A 91 -2.88 14.56 27.99
C ARG A 91 -2.21 14.27 29.32
N GLN A 92 -1.23 13.36 29.35
CA GLN A 92 -0.49 13.06 30.59
C GLN A 92 0.31 14.28 31.06
N VAL A 93 0.96 14.99 30.14
CA VAL A 93 1.70 16.23 30.45
C VAL A 93 0.77 17.30 31.03
N GLU A 94 -0.42 17.49 30.45
CA GLU A 94 -1.41 18.43 30.98
C GLU A 94 -1.87 18.07 32.40
N ILE A 95 -2.12 16.78 32.67
CA ILE A 95 -2.50 16.30 34.00
C ILE A 95 -1.40 16.60 35.00
N VAL A 96 -0.14 16.27 34.67
CA VAL A 96 1.01 16.55 35.53
C VAL A 96 1.16 18.04 35.82
N ASN A 97 0.95 18.90 34.82
CA ASN A 97 1.02 20.36 35.00
C ASN A 97 -0.09 20.87 35.93
N LYS A 98 -1.32 20.36 35.81
CA LYS A 98 -2.42 20.69 36.71
C LYS A 98 -2.11 20.25 38.15
N LEU A 99 -1.57 19.05 38.33
CA LEU A 99 -1.16 18.55 39.65
C LEU A 99 -0.06 19.41 40.29
N LYS A 100 0.94 19.84 39.51
CA LYS A 100 1.98 20.78 39.98
C LYS A 100 1.38 22.11 40.44
N LEU A 101 0.40 22.64 39.71
CA LEU A 101 -0.28 23.89 40.09
C LEU A 101 -1.05 23.73 41.41
N ILE A 102 -1.79 22.62 41.57
CA ILE A 102 -2.51 22.30 42.80
C ILE A 102 -1.54 22.19 43.98
N LYS A 103 -0.43 21.45 43.80
CA LYS A 103 0.62 21.31 44.81
C LYS A 103 1.13 22.69 45.27
N SER A 104 1.47 23.57 44.33
CA SER A 104 1.94 24.93 44.67
C SER A 104 0.92 25.76 45.44
N LYS A 105 -0.38 25.64 45.11
CA LYS A 105 -1.44 26.34 45.85
C LYS A 105 -1.56 25.82 47.29
N ILE A 106 -1.49 24.50 47.48
CA ILE A 106 -1.52 23.88 48.81
C ILE A 106 -0.30 24.31 49.63
N GLU A 107 0.90 24.28 49.05
CA GLU A 107 2.13 24.73 49.72
C GLU A 107 2.05 26.20 50.15
N LYS A 108 1.46 27.07 49.33
CA LYS A 108 1.22 28.47 49.70
C LYS A 108 0.28 28.58 50.89
N LEU A 109 -0.83 27.84 50.90
CA LEU A 109 -1.81 27.86 52.00
C LEU A 109 -1.22 27.34 53.31
N ILE A 110 -0.38 26.30 53.25
CA ILE A 110 0.29 25.73 54.44
C ILE A 110 1.36 26.67 54.99
N ASN A 111 2.08 27.40 54.12
CA ASN A 111 3.17 28.31 54.50
C ASN A 111 2.72 29.77 54.68
N THR A 112 1.40 30.04 54.69
CA THR A 112 0.88 31.37 55.05
C THR A 112 0.78 31.44 56.58
N PRO A 113 1.40 32.42 57.26
CA PRO A 113 1.41 32.54 58.71
C PRO A 113 0.01 32.78 59.31
#